data_AF-A0A085W674-F1
#
_entry.id   AF-A0A085W674-F1
#
_cell.length_a   1.000
_cell.length_b   1.000
_cell.length_c   1.000
_cell.angle_alpha   90.00
_cell.angle_beta   90.00
_cell.angle_gamma   90.00
#
_symmetry.space_group_name_H-M   'P 1'
#
loop_
_entity.id
_entity.type
_entity.pdbx_description
1 polymer ?
#
loop_
_entity_poly.entity_id
_entity_poly.type
_entity_poly.pdbx_seq_one_letter_code
_entity_poly.pdbx_strand_id
1 'polypeptide(L)'
;MTTERSHPQCEPIPVPHAGEDDPHNECADTFPPNRYPGNDVLVGGKRFDALQVGVRVLWEIKTHRFETYSGFLRGQVIRDQVVELVEARNIATACGYGFVVGVSTQAHKDALEAAEPSLTIVVTGCKR
;
A
#
# COMPACT_ATOMS: atom_id res chain seq x y z
N MET A 1 -11.44 16.04 26.91
CA MET A 1 -11.32 14.65 26.42
C MET A 1 -12.53 14.39 25.54
N THR A 2 -12.43 14.68 24.25
CA THR A 2 -13.46 14.31 23.28
C THR A 2 -13.22 12.85 22.92
N THR A 3 -14.16 11.99 23.27
CA THR A 3 -14.23 10.61 22.81
C THR A 3 -14.34 10.62 21.28
N GLU A 4 -13.23 10.35 20.60
CA GLU A 4 -13.29 10.03 19.17
C GLU A 4 -14.11 8.75 19.03
N ARG A 5 -15.34 8.91 18.57
CA ARG A 5 -16.14 7.78 18.08
C ARG A 5 -15.31 7.11 17.01
N SER A 6 -14.96 5.83 17.20
CA SER A 6 -14.53 5.00 16.09
C SER A 6 -15.59 5.14 15.00
N HIS A 7 -15.22 5.75 13.89
CA HIS A 7 -16.11 5.77 12.75
C HIS A 7 -16.22 4.31 12.32
N PRO A 8 -17.43 3.71 12.21
CA PRO A 8 -17.57 2.29 11.84
C PRO A 8 -16.90 1.95 10.50
N GLN A 9 -16.56 2.97 9.72
CA GLN A 9 -15.78 2.89 8.49
C GLN A 9 -14.30 2.53 8.71
N CYS A 10 -13.75 2.69 9.91
CA CYS A 10 -12.33 2.45 10.21
C CYS A 10 -12.02 1.05 10.75
N GLU A 11 -13.04 0.21 10.98
CA GLU A 11 -12.79 -1.21 11.28
C GLU A 11 -12.38 -1.94 10.00
N PRO A 12 -11.39 -2.85 10.05
CA PRO A 12 -10.90 -3.52 8.87
C PRO A 12 -11.90 -4.58 8.40
N ILE A 13 -12.38 -4.44 7.16
CA ILE A 13 -13.30 -5.40 6.54
C ILE A 13 -12.53 -6.13 5.42
N PRO A 14 -12.23 -7.44 5.55
CA PRO A 14 -11.61 -8.18 4.46
C PRO A 14 -12.58 -8.29 3.29
N VAL A 15 -12.07 -8.03 2.09
CA VAL A 15 -12.83 -8.15 0.83
C VAL A 15 -11.95 -8.86 -0.19
N PRO A 16 -12.52 -9.71 -1.09
CA PRO A 16 -11.73 -10.37 -2.12
C PRO A 16 -10.90 -9.35 -2.91
N HIS A 17 -9.70 -9.73 -3.36
CA HIS A 17 -8.85 -8.87 -4.17
C HIS A 17 -9.63 -8.26 -5.35
N ALA A 18 -9.41 -6.97 -5.60
CA ALA A 18 -10.11 -6.26 -6.65
C ALA A 18 -9.65 -6.65 -8.09
N GLY A 19 -8.47 -7.26 -8.25
CA GLY A 19 -7.88 -7.55 -9.56
C GLY A 19 -7.35 -8.98 -9.72
N GLU A 20 -7.18 -9.40 -10.98
CA GLU A 20 -6.70 -10.71 -11.42
C GLU A 20 -5.16 -10.75 -11.60
N ASP A 21 -4.41 -9.99 -10.80
CA ASP A 21 -2.94 -9.94 -10.89
C ASP A 21 -2.32 -10.91 -9.86
N ASP A 22 -2.22 -12.19 -10.22
CA ASP A 22 -1.75 -13.23 -9.30
C ASP A 22 -0.39 -12.92 -8.64
N PRO A 23 0.66 -12.46 -9.36
CA PRO A 23 1.93 -12.08 -8.73
C PRO A 23 1.81 -10.92 -7.73
N HIS A 24 0.91 -9.98 -7.99
CA HIS A 24 0.62 -8.90 -7.05
C HIS A 24 -0.06 -9.42 -5.79
N ASN A 25 -1.13 -10.22 -5.98
CA ASN A 25 -1.93 -10.75 -4.88
C ASN A 25 -1.11 -11.70 -4.00
N GLU A 26 -0.28 -12.57 -4.60
CA GLU A 26 0.63 -13.44 -3.84
C GLU A 26 1.62 -12.63 -2.99
N CYS A 27 2.14 -11.52 -3.53
CA CYS A 27 3.01 -10.64 -2.74
C CYS A 27 2.26 -9.97 -1.59
N ALA A 28 1.06 -9.44 -1.85
CA ALA A 28 0.22 -8.81 -0.85
C ALA A 28 -0.16 -9.78 0.29
N ASP A 29 -0.38 -11.04 -0.03
CA ASP A 29 -0.72 -12.08 0.94
C ASP A 29 0.45 -12.47 1.85
N THR A 30 1.67 -12.41 1.33
CA THR A 30 2.85 -13.00 1.98
C THR A 30 3.80 -11.98 2.58
N PHE A 31 3.82 -10.72 2.09
CA PHE A 31 4.82 -9.74 2.47
C PHE A 31 4.28 -8.33 2.81
N PRO A 32 4.39 -7.89 4.08
CA PRO A 32 4.60 -8.73 5.27
C PRO A 32 3.41 -9.68 5.46
N PRO A 33 3.43 -10.62 6.43
CA PRO A 33 2.30 -11.52 6.65
C PRO A 33 0.98 -10.75 6.75
N ASN A 34 0.09 -10.98 5.76
CA ASN A 34 -1.25 -10.39 5.71
C ASN A 34 -2.13 -11.08 6.75
N ARG A 35 -2.93 -10.30 7.47
CA ARG A 35 -3.93 -10.79 8.42
C ARG A 35 -5.08 -11.51 7.70
N TYR A 36 -5.32 -11.17 6.44
CA TYR A 36 -6.40 -11.73 5.64
C TYR A 36 -5.90 -12.22 4.27
N PRO A 37 -5.08 -13.28 4.19
CA PRO A 37 -4.63 -13.80 2.91
C PRO A 37 -5.81 -14.10 1.96
N GLY A 38 -5.63 -13.81 0.67
CA GLY A 38 -6.64 -13.86 -0.39
C GLY A 38 -7.59 -12.66 -0.42
N ASN A 39 -7.34 -11.62 0.39
CA ASN A 39 -8.20 -10.46 0.52
C ASN A 39 -7.40 -9.16 0.60
N ASP A 40 -7.97 -8.11 -0.02
CA ASP A 40 -7.71 -6.74 0.36
C ASP A 40 -8.41 -6.44 1.70
N VAL A 41 -8.14 -5.28 2.27
CA VAL A 41 -8.83 -4.78 3.45
C VAL A 41 -9.44 -3.40 3.20
N LEU A 42 -10.74 -3.27 3.43
CA LEU A 42 -11.46 -2.00 3.35
C LEU A 42 -11.35 -1.27 4.70
N VAL A 43 -10.78 -0.06 4.69
CA VAL A 43 -10.68 0.85 5.84
C VAL A 43 -10.91 2.29 5.36
N GLY A 44 -11.76 3.04 6.06
CA GLY A 44 -12.09 4.43 5.72
C GLY A 44 -12.71 4.58 4.33
N GLY A 45 -13.36 3.53 3.81
CA GLY A 45 -13.89 3.50 2.45
C GLY A 45 -12.87 3.20 1.35
N LYS A 46 -11.59 2.97 1.68
CA LYS A 46 -10.53 2.61 0.74
C LYS A 46 -10.09 1.15 0.91
N ARG A 47 -9.81 0.47 -0.21
CA ARG A 47 -9.13 -0.83 -0.24
C ARG A 47 -7.62 -0.64 -0.11
N PHE A 48 -7.02 -1.43 0.75
CA PHE A 48 -5.58 -1.59 0.91
C PHE A 48 -5.23 -3.06 0.66
N ASP A 49 -4.03 -3.31 0.13
CA ASP A 49 -3.65 -4.66 -0.31
C ASP A 49 -3.47 -5.64 0.85
N ALA A 50 -3.08 -5.13 2.04
CA ALA A 50 -2.97 -5.96 3.23
C ALA A 50 -3.12 -5.17 4.54
N LEU A 51 -3.53 -5.89 5.60
CA LEU A 51 -3.36 -5.48 6.99
C LEU A 51 -2.32 -6.39 7.65
N GLN A 52 -1.24 -5.83 8.17
CA GLN A 52 -0.17 -6.62 8.77
C GLN A 52 -0.63 -7.39 10.03
N VAL A 53 -0.16 -8.62 10.19
CA VAL A 53 -0.38 -9.43 11.41
C VAL A 53 0.27 -8.76 12.62
N GLY A 54 -0.45 -8.74 13.75
CA GLY A 54 0.08 -8.28 15.04
C GLY A 54 0.19 -6.77 15.24
N VAL A 55 0.06 -5.97 14.18
CA VAL A 55 0.13 -4.49 14.24
C VAL A 55 -1.00 -3.83 13.43
N ARG A 56 -1.31 -2.56 13.69
CA ARG A 56 -2.28 -1.78 12.92
C ARG A 56 -1.58 -1.02 11.80
N VAL A 57 -1.04 -1.74 10.81
CA VAL A 57 -0.36 -1.15 9.64
C VAL A 57 -0.99 -1.65 8.36
N LEU A 58 -1.47 -0.72 7.54
CA LEU A 58 -2.05 -0.97 6.22
C LEU A 58 -0.97 -0.86 5.14
N TRP A 59 -1.12 -1.65 4.09
CA TRP A 59 -0.10 -1.78 3.04
C TRP A 59 -0.68 -1.52 1.66
N GLU A 60 0.15 -0.89 0.83
CA GLU A 60 0.00 -0.85 -0.62
C GLU A 60 1.22 -1.53 -1.25
N ILE A 61 1.03 -2.40 -2.23
CA ILE A 61 2.05 -3.19 -2.90
C ILE A 61 2.14 -2.74 -4.36
N LYS A 62 3.36 -2.56 -4.85
CA LYS A 62 3.66 -2.26 -6.25
C LYS A 62 4.70 -3.26 -6.76
N THR A 63 4.25 -4.22 -7.56
CA THR A 63 5.07 -5.34 -8.06
C THR A 63 5.72 -5.09 -9.43
N HIS A 64 5.50 -3.92 -10.03
CA HIS A 64 5.99 -3.60 -11.36
C HIS A 64 7.53 -3.48 -11.40
N ARG A 65 8.14 -3.93 -12.50
CA ARG A 65 9.57 -3.74 -12.81
C ARG A 65 9.85 -2.31 -13.25
N PHE A 66 9.74 -1.37 -12.31
CA PHE A 66 9.91 0.07 -12.53
C PHE A 66 11.17 0.44 -13.32
N GLU A 67 12.27 -0.30 -13.11
CA GLU A 67 13.55 -0.13 -13.79
C GLU A 67 13.50 -0.48 -15.30
N THR A 68 12.49 -1.17 -15.78
CA THR A 68 12.34 -1.47 -17.21
C THR A 68 11.67 -0.35 -17.99
N TYR A 69 11.06 0.61 -17.31
CA TYR A 69 10.37 1.73 -17.93
C TYR A 69 11.35 2.78 -18.47
N SER A 70 10.93 3.46 -19.55
CA SER A 70 11.62 4.65 -20.04
C SER A 70 11.58 5.76 -18.98
N GLY A 71 12.54 6.70 -19.03
CA GLY A 71 12.57 7.81 -18.07
C GLY A 71 11.27 8.63 -18.04
N PHE A 72 10.65 8.82 -19.21
CA PHE A 72 9.34 9.47 -19.31
C PHE A 72 8.25 8.72 -18.54
N LEU A 73 8.13 7.41 -18.76
CA LEU A 73 7.14 6.58 -18.07
C LEU A 73 7.41 6.48 -16.58
N ARG A 74 8.66 6.37 -16.14
CA ARG A 74 9.02 6.42 -14.71
C ARG A 74 8.54 7.70 -14.06
N GLY A 75 8.78 8.85 -14.70
CA GLY A 75 8.33 10.14 -14.19
C GLY A 75 6.81 10.23 -14.07
N GLN A 76 6.06 9.68 -15.03
CA GLN A 76 4.60 9.64 -14.95
C GLN A 76 4.11 8.71 -13.83
N VAL A 77 4.62 7.48 -13.78
CA VAL A 77 4.26 6.48 -12.76
C VAL A 77 4.47 7.02 -11.35
N ILE A 78 5.60 7.70 -11.09
CA ILE A 78 5.86 8.28 -9.76
C ILE A 78 4.87 9.39 -9.42
N ARG A 79 4.55 10.29 -10.36
CA ARG A 79 3.56 11.36 -10.11
C ARG A 79 2.19 10.79 -9.76
N ASP A 80 1.73 9.81 -10.54
CA ASP A 80 0.42 9.21 -10.36
C ASP A 80 0.37 8.44 -9.02
N GLN A 81 1.41 7.65 -8.72
CA GLN A 81 1.49 6.90 -7.48
C GLN A 81 1.60 7.79 -6.24
N VAL A 82 2.32 8.91 -6.28
CA VAL A 82 2.42 9.81 -5.11
C VAL A 82 1.04 10.34 -4.73
N VAL A 83 0.20 10.71 -5.70
CA VAL A 83 -1.18 11.17 -5.43
C VAL A 83 -1.98 10.09 -4.71
N GLU A 84 -2.01 8.88 -5.26
CA GLU A 84 -2.75 7.75 -4.69
C GLU A 84 -2.23 7.34 -3.30
N LEU A 85 -0.91 7.28 -3.12
CA LEU A 85 -0.29 6.83 -1.88
C LEU A 85 -0.40 7.86 -0.76
N VAL A 86 -0.41 9.16 -1.08
CA VAL A 86 -0.67 10.21 -0.08
C VAL A 86 -2.12 10.16 0.39
N GLU A 87 -3.08 9.97 -0.53
CA GLU A 87 -4.48 9.75 -0.16
C GLU A 87 -4.64 8.52 0.73
N ALA A 88 -4.03 7.40 0.34
CA ALA A 88 -3.99 6.16 1.12
C ALA A 88 -3.47 6.37 2.54
N ARG A 89 -2.32 7.03 2.67
CA ARG A 89 -1.70 7.38 3.95
C ARG A 89 -2.62 8.24 4.80
N ASN A 90 -3.26 9.25 4.23
CA ASN A 90 -4.14 10.15 4.95
C ASN A 90 -5.37 9.41 5.50
N ILE A 91 -5.96 8.52 4.71
CA ILE A 91 -7.08 7.67 5.15
C ILE A 91 -6.64 6.72 6.28
N ALA A 92 -5.51 6.02 6.09
CA ALA A 92 -4.97 5.10 7.08
C ALA A 92 -4.70 5.80 8.43
N THR A 93 -4.02 6.95 8.39
CA THR A 93 -3.66 7.72 9.58
C THR A 93 -4.88 8.33 10.28
N ALA A 94 -5.88 8.81 9.52
CA ALA A 94 -7.15 9.27 10.08
C ALA A 94 -7.92 8.16 10.82
N CYS A 95 -7.75 6.90 10.40
CA CYS A 95 -8.30 5.72 11.08
C CYS A 95 -7.37 5.12 12.16
N GLY A 96 -6.25 5.77 12.49
CA GLY A 96 -5.31 5.32 13.51
C GLY A 96 -4.44 4.13 13.11
N TYR A 97 -4.21 3.93 11.81
CA TYR A 97 -3.28 2.94 11.27
C TYR A 97 -1.96 3.58 10.85
N GLY A 98 -0.87 2.83 10.97
CA GLY A 98 0.32 3.07 10.17
C GLY A 98 0.10 2.72 8.70
N PHE A 99 0.95 3.24 7.83
CA PHE A 99 0.87 3.00 6.39
C PHE A 99 2.27 2.76 5.81
N VAL A 100 2.41 1.69 5.04
CA VAL A 100 3.68 1.31 4.38
C VAL A 100 3.42 0.95 2.93
N VAL A 101 4.37 1.31 2.06
CA VAL A 101 4.35 0.93 0.65
C VAL A 101 5.45 -0.09 0.39
N GLY A 102 5.07 -1.24 -0.14
CA GLY A 102 6.00 -2.26 -0.63
C GLY A 102 6.26 -2.10 -2.13
N VAL A 103 7.52 -2.01 -2.53
CA VAL A 103 7.92 -1.93 -3.94
C VAL A 103 8.89 -3.05 -4.31
N SER A 104 8.91 -3.45 -5.58
CA SER A 104 9.78 -4.52 -6.08
C SER A 104 11.27 -4.22 -6.01
N THR A 105 11.67 -2.97 -6.29
CA THR A 105 13.08 -2.62 -6.52
C THR A 105 13.52 -1.37 -5.77
N GLN A 106 14.82 -1.31 -5.48
CA GLN A 106 15.44 -0.16 -4.80
C GLN A 106 15.27 1.13 -5.62
N ALA A 107 15.38 1.05 -6.95
CA ALA A 107 15.20 2.21 -7.82
C ALA A 107 13.78 2.80 -7.74
N HIS A 108 12.76 1.96 -7.54
CA HIS A 108 11.39 2.44 -7.32
C HIS A 108 11.24 3.09 -5.95
N LYS A 109 11.83 2.47 -4.93
CA LYS A 109 11.89 3.03 -3.57
C LYS A 109 12.51 4.42 -3.57
N ASP A 110 13.71 4.56 -4.12
CA ASP A 110 14.45 5.82 -4.15
C ASP A 110 13.65 6.93 -4.86
N ALA A 111 12.96 6.57 -5.95
CA ALA A 111 12.16 7.51 -6.73
C ALA A 111 10.92 8.00 -5.96
N LEU A 112 10.24 7.12 -5.22
CA LEU A 112 9.11 7.51 -4.38
C LEU A 112 9.55 8.32 -3.16
N GLU A 113 10.64 7.92 -2.49
CA GLU A 113 11.18 8.66 -1.34
C GLU A 113 11.66 10.06 -1.73
N ALA A 114 12.25 10.21 -2.92
CA ALA A 114 12.64 11.52 -3.44
C ALA A 114 11.44 12.40 -3.79
N ALA A 115 10.35 11.81 -4.26
CA ALA A 115 9.14 12.54 -4.66
C ALA A 115 8.24 12.91 -3.47
N GLU A 116 8.14 12.02 -2.47
CA GLU A 116 7.31 12.22 -1.28
C GLU A 116 7.99 11.60 -0.03
N PRO A 117 8.82 12.38 0.69
CA PRO A 117 9.55 11.90 1.85
C PRO A 117 8.70 11.48 3.06
N SER A 118 7.40 11.80 3.08
CA SER A 118 6.51 11.41 4.20
C SER A 118 5.98 9.97 4.10
N LEU A 119 6.21 9.29 2.97
CA LEU A 119 5.85 7.89 2.77
C LEU A 119 6.93 6.97 3.37
N THR A 120 6.50 5.88 4.00
CA THR A 120 7.39 4.80 4.43
C THR A 120 7.45 3.74 3.35
N ILE A 121 8.61 3.57 2.71
CA ILE A 121 8.78 2.67 1.57
C ILE A 121 9.74 1.53 1.93
N VAL A 122 9.35 0.29 1.61
CA VAL A 122 10.19 -0.90 1.78
C VAL A 122 10.31 -1.68 0.48
N VAL A 123 11.48 -2.29 0.27
CA VAL A 123 11.68 -3.20 -0.86
C VAL A 123 11.21 -4.59 -0.46
N THR A 124 10.21 -5.12 -1.16
CA THR A 124 9.67 -6.46 -0.92
C THR A 124 10.43 -7.54 -1.70
N GLY A 125 10.99 -7.17 -2.85
CA GLY A 125 11.63 -8.10 -3.77
C GLY A 125 10.66 -8.96 -4.59
N CYS A 126 9.35 -8.84 -4.37
CA CYS A 126 8.32 -9.45 -5.20
C CYS A 126 8.41 -8.89 -6.62
N LYS A 127 8.33 -9.72 -7.65
CA LYS A 127 8.42 -9.28 -9.04
C LYS A 127 7.24 -9.80 -9.82
N ARG A 128 6.64 -8.91 -10.62
CA ARG A 128 5.73 -9.21 -11.71
C ARG A 128 6.53 -9.18 -13.02
#